data_AF-A0A443HP47-F1
#
_entry.id   AF-A0A443HP47-F1
#
_cell.length_a   1.000
_cell.length_b   1.000
_cell.length_c   1.000
_cell.angle_alpha   90.00
_cell.angle_beta   90.00
_cell.angle_gamma   90.00
#
_symmetry.space_group_name_H-M   'P 1'
#
loop_
_entity.id
_entity.type
_entity.pdbx_description
1 polymer ?
#
loop_
_entity_poly.entity_id
_entity_poly.type
_entity_poly.pdbx_seq_one_letter_code
_entity_poly.pdbx_strand_id
1 'polypeptide(L)'
;MAISRDAFKKVMEAAVSVREHVYDNFYASHWRWEDDNTNADRDASSFADLAHLLGFSAPETYSNSLTPAFEVHARIIDILKRAVSDIGKSVIMIHYAGHGGLNYVL
;
A
#
# COMPACT_ATOMS: atom_id res chain seq x y z
N MET A 1 -40.62 -6.69 7.09
CA MET A 1 -40.49 -5.72 5.99
C MET A 1 -39.75 -6.44 4.87
N ALA A 2 -40.38 -6.68 3.71
CA ALA A 2 -39.75 -7.40 2.60
C ALA A 2 -39.20 -6.38 1.60
N ILE A 3 -37.91 -6.47 1.25
CA ILE A 3 -37.30 -5.63 0.22
C ILE A 3 -37.71 -6.16 -1.16
N SER A 4 -38.05 -5.27 -2.09
CA SER A 4 -38.30 -5.68 -3.47
C SER A 4 -36.99 -6.10 -4.15
N ARG A 5 -37.08 -6.99 -5.14
CA ARG A 5 -35.93 -7.44 -5.91
C ARG A 5 -35.15 -6.28 -6.54
N ASP A 6 -35.86 -5.25 -7.02
CA ASP A 6 -35.24 -4.07 -7.64
C ASP A 6 -34.54 -3.18 -6.62
N ALA A 7 -35.11 -3.03 -5.43
CA ALA A 7 -34.47 -2.30 -4.34
C ALA A 7 -33.22 -3.04 -3.85
N PHE A 8 -33.28 -4.36 -3.72
CA PHE A 8 -32.12 -5.18 -3.40
C PHE A 8 -31.04 -5.06 -4.48
N LYS A 9 -31.41 -5.18 -5.75
CA LYS A 9 -30.49 -5.05 -6.89
C LYS A 9 -29.80 -3.69 -6.90
N LYS A 10 -30.54 -2.58 -6.74
CA LYS A 10 -29.95 -1.23 -6.66
C LYS A 10 -28.98 -1.07 -5.50
N VAL A 11 -29.31 -1.62 -4.33
CA VAL A 11 -28.41 -1.56 -3.17
C VAL A 11 -27.14 -2.37 -3.43
N MET A 12 -27.27 -3.55 -4.04
CA MET A 12 -26.11 -4.37 -4.41
C MET A 12 -25.28 -3.70 -5.50
N GLU A 13 -25.89 -3.13 -6.53
CA GLU A 13 -25.19 -2.39 -7.60
C GLU A 13 -24.50 -1.15 -7.05
N ALA A 14 -25.13 -0.39 -6.15
CA ALA A 14 -24.50 0.76 -5.50
C ALA A 14 -23.35 0.33 -4.58
N ALA A 15 -23.51 -0.74 -3.81
CA ALA A 15 -22.46 -1.29 -2.95
C ALA A 15 -21.28 -1.84 -3.78
N VAL A 16 -21.57 -2.45 -4.93
CA VAL A 16 -20.57 -2.93 -5.88
C VAL A 16 -19.92 -1.77 -6.62
N SER A 17 -20.65 -0.75 -7.06
CA SER A 17 -20.12 0.45 -7.72
C SER A 17 -19.22 1.29 -6.81
N VAL A 18 -19.54 1.37 -5.52
CA VAL A 18 -18.66 1.99 -4.51
C VAL A 18 -17.37 1.17 -4.33
N ARG A 19 -17.43 -0.14 -4.62
CA ARG A 19 -16.29 -1.06 -4.60
C ARG A 19 -15.61 -1.25 -5.95
N GLU A 20 -16.24 -0.87 -7.07
CA GLU A 20 -15.60 -0.88 -8.39
C GLU A 20 -14.47 0.12 -8.32
N HIS A 21 -13.27 -0.44 -8.30
CA HIS A 21 -12.06 0.23 -7.94
C HIS A 21 -11.89 1.48 -8.79
N VAL A 22 -11.88 2.65 -8.13
CA VAL A 22 -11.54 3.94 -8.75
C VAL A 22 -10.12 3.92 -9.35
N TYR A 23 -9.32 2.92 -8.99
CA TYR A 23 -7.95 2.73 -9.40
C TYR A 23 -7.80 1.44 -10.22
N ASP A 24 -7.07 1.54 -11.32
CA ASP A 24 -6.72 0.45 -12.21
C ASP A 24 -5.42 -0.26 -11.76
N ASN A 25 -4.52 0.50 -11.11
CA ASN A 25 -3.19 0.03 -10.74
C ASN A 25 -2.94 0.20 -9.23
N PHE A 26 -2.37 -0.83 -8.61
CA PHE A 26 -2.15 -0.90 -7.16
C PHE A 26 -0.68 -1.24 -6.87
N TYR A 27 0.00 -0.38 -6.13
CA TYR A 27 1.39 -0.60 -5.70
C TYR A 27 1.49 -0.48 -4.19
N ALA A 28 2.01 -1.50 -3.52
CA ALA A 28 2.27 -1.49 -2.09
C ALA A 28 3.73 -1.83 -1.79
N SER A 29 4.38 -1.05 -0.92
CA SER A 29 5.72 -1.36 -0.42
C SER A 29 5.82 -1.19 1.08
N HIS A 30 6.53 -2.11 1.73
CA HIS A 30 6.85 -2.06 3.14
C HIS A 30 8.37 -2.04 3.36
N TRP A 31 8.84 -1.14 4.22
CA TRP A 31 10.25 -1.05 4.60
C TRP A 31 10.42 -1.18 6.10
N ARG A 32 11.46 -1.92 6.49
CA ARG A 32 11.93 -2.07 7.87
C ARG A 32 13.45 -2.26 7.89
N TRP A 33 14.09 -2.02 9.03
CA TRP A 33 15.53 -2.27 9.20
C TRP A 33 15.76 -3.43 10.18
N GLU A 34 16.81 -4.23 9.98
CA GLU A 34 17.01 -5.48 10.75
C GLU A 34 17.46 -5.26 12.20
N ASP A 35 18.22 -4.20 12.47
CA ASP A 35 18.67 -3.83 13.83
C ASP A 35 17.61 -3.08 14.64
N ASP A 36 16.34 -3.26 14.26
CA ASP A 36 15.23 -2.56 14.86
C ASP A 36 14.59 -3.36 16.01
N ASN A 37 14.53 -2.75 17.19
CA ASN A 37 13.87 -3.28 18.38
C ASN A 37 12.42 -2.79 18.56
N THR A 38 11.79 -2.27 17.51
CA THR A 38 10.43 -1.71 17.56
C THR A 38 9.30 -2.72 17.31
N ASN A 39 9.61 -4.00 17.07
CA ASN A 39 8.66 -5.01 16.56
C ASN A 39 8.12 -4.70 15.15
N ALA A 40 8.93 -4.05 14.30
CA ALA A 40 8.59 -3.74 12.91
C ALA A 40 8.25 -4.97 12.05
N ASP A 41 8.63 -6.18 12.49
CA ASP A 41 8.22 -7.44 11.88
C ASP A 41 6.71 -7.69 11.98
N ARG A 42 6.09 -7.37 13.12
CA ARG A 42 4.65 -7.48 13.32
C ARG A 42 3.89 -6.46 12.47
N ASP A 43 4.47 -5.28 12.28
CA ASP A 43 3.89 -4.24 11.44
C ASP A 43 3.90 -4.66 9.96
N ALA A 44 4.91 -5.40 9.51
CA ALA A 44 4.96 -5.99 8.17
C ALA A 44 3.75 -6.89 7.88
N SER A 45 3.44 -7.81 8.82
CA SER A 45 2.30 -8.72 8.69
C SER A 45 0.97 -7.95 8.69
N SER A 46 0.82 -7.01 9.64
CA SER A 46 -0.40 -6.22 9.76
C SER A 46 -0.64 -5.36 8.51
N PHE A 47 0.43 -4.83 7.93
CA PHE A 47 0.38 -4.06 6.69
C PHE A 47 0.04 -4.92 5.48
N ALA A 48 0.59 -6.14 5.39
CA ALA A 48 0.24 -7.07 4.32
C ALA A 48 -1.25 -7.45 4.35
N ASP A 49 -1.81 -7.69 5.54
CA ASP A 49 -3.23 -7.98 5.72
C ASP A 49 -4.11 -6.79 5.31
N LEU A 50 -3.72 -5.57 5.71
CA LEU A 50 -4.41 -4.35 5.30
C LEU A 50 -4.35 -4.15 3.78
N ALA A 51 -3.18 -4.36 3.18
CA ALA A 51 -2.99 -4.23 1.74
C ALA A 51 -3.87 -5.22 0.97
N HIS A 52 -3.92 -6.47 1.43
CA HIS A 52 -4.80 -7.49 0.86
C HIS A 52 -6.28 -7.10 0.98
N LEU A 53 -6.72 -6.62 2.15
CA LEU A 53 -8.10 -6.16 2.36
C LEU A 53 -8.49 -5.03 1.41
N LEU A 54 -7.54 -4.17 1.06
CA LEU A 54 -7.74 -3.05 0.14
C LEU A 54 -7.58 -3.43 -1.35
N GLY A 55 -7.31 -4.70 -1.66
CA GLY A 55 -7.18 -5.20 -3.03
C GLY A 55 -5.79 -5.07 -3.63
N PHE A 56 -4.77 -4.75 -2.83
CA PHE A 56 -3.38 -4.76 -3.29
C PHE A 56 -2.84 -6.20 -3.34
N SER A 57 -1.88 -6.42 -4.23
CA SER A 57 -1.00 -7.59 -4.13
C SER A 57 -0.15 -7.52 -2.86
N ALA A 58 0.39 -8.67 -2.44
CA ALA A 58 1.28 -8.73 -1.28
C ALA A 58 2.40 -7.66 -1.40
N PRO A 59 2.60 -6.79 -0.39
CA PRO A 59 3.59 -5.73 -0.48
C PRO A 59 5.01 -6.28 -0.57
N GLU A 60 5.84 -5.67 -1.41
CA GLU A 60 7.27 -5.94 -1.40
C GLU A 60 7.87 -5.46 -0.08
N THR A 61 8.47 -6.39 0.68
CA THR A 61 9.13 -6.09 1.95
C THR A 61 10.63 -5.96 1.75
N TYR A 62 11.18 -4.84 2.20
CA TYR A 62 12.62 -4.57 2.12
C TYR A 62 13.19 -4.51 3.53
N SER A 63 14.22 -5.31 3.78
CA SER A 63 15.03 -5.29 4.99
C SER A 63 16.50 -5.41 4.63
N ASN A 64 17.34 -4.71 5.41
CA ASN A 64 18.81 -4.73 5.32
C ASN A 64 19.41 -4.08 4.06
N SER A 65 20.01 -2.90 4.24
CA SER A 65 20.79 -2.21 3.22
C SER A 65 21.95 -1.45 3.85
N LEU A 66 23.09 -1.42 3.17
CA LEU A 66 24.23 -0.57 3.52
C LEU A 66 23.98 0.91 3.20
N THR A 67 23.04 1.20 2.30
CA THR A 67 22.65 2.55 1.87
C THR A 67 21.13 2.69 1.89
N PRO A 68 20.49 2.57 3.06
CA PRO A 68 19.05 2.42 3.20
C PRO A 68 18.27 3.59 2.60
N ALA A 69 18.76 4.82 2.77
CA ALA A 69 18.13 6.01 2.21
C ALA A 69 18.15 6.04 0.67
N PHE A 70 19.26 5.64 0.04
CA PHE A 70 19.38 5.62 -1.41
C PHE A 70 18.49 4.55 -2.04
N GLU A 71 18.43 3.36 -1.44
CA GLU A 71 17.58 2.28 -1.94
C GLU A 71 16.10 2.62 -1.79
N VAL A 72 15.68 3.14 -0.63
CA VAL A 72 14.33 3.66 -0.43
C VAL A 72 13.98 4.69 -1.50
N HIS A 73 14.86 5.67 -1.73
CA HIS A 73 14.63 6.71 -2.73
C HIS A 73 14.50 6.14 -4.14
N ALA A 74 15.39 5.23 -4.54
CA ALA A 74 15.34 4.57 -5.84
C ALA A 74 14.04 3.77 -6.04
N ARG A 75 13.61 3.04 -5.01
CA ARG A 75 12.37 2.24 -5.06
C ARG A 75 11.11 3.10 -5.13
N ILE A 76 11.06 4.20 -4.38
CA ILE A 76 9.98 5.19 -4.50
C ILE A 76 9.91 5.71 -5.92
N ILE A 77 11.05 6.13 -6.48
CA ILE A 77 11.13 6.61 -7.86
C ILE A 77 10.61 5.57 -8.83
N ASP A 78 10.97 4.29 -8.67
CA ASP A 78 10.52 3.23 -9.55
C ASP A 78 9.01 2.95 -9.43
N ILE A 79 8.45 2.98 -8.22
CA ILE A 79 7.00 2.87 -8.01
C ILE A 79 6.27 4.05 -8.67
N LEU A 80 6.76 5.28 -8.47
CA LEU A 80 6.18 6.48 -9.09
C LEU A 80 6.27 6.43 -10.62
N LYS A 81 7.40 6.01 -11.18
CA LYS A 81 7.56 5.84 -12.64
C LYS A 81 6.56 4.85 -13.21
N ARG A 82 6.37 3.69 -12.57
CA ARG A 82 5.36 2.70 -12.97
C ARG A 82 3.96 3.29 -12.90
N ALA A 83 3.61 3.89 -11.77
CA ALA A 83 2.29 4.47 -11.55
C ALA A 83 1.92 5.60 -12.53
N VAL A 84 2.90 6.36 -13.01
CA VAL A 84 2.73 7.41 -14.03
C VAL A 84 2.69 6.84 -15.45
N SER A 85 3.34 5.70 -15.69
CA SER A 85 3.43 5.08 -17.03
C SER A 85 2.24 4.18 -17.34
N ASP A 86 1.67 3.54 -16.32
CA ASP A 86 0.56 2.60 -16.49
C ASP A 86 -0.74 3.35 -16.81
N ILE A 87 -1.52 2.82 -17.73
CA ILE A 87 -2.79 3.41 -18.16
C ILE A 87 -3.80 3.32 -17.01
N GLY A 88 -4.54 4.40 -16.77
CA GLY A 88 -5.58 4.45 -15.76
C GLY A 88 -5.15 5.16 -14.48
N LYS A 89 -5.95 5.01 -13.42
CA LYS A 89 -5.70 5.65 -12.14
C LYS A 89 -4.89 4.71 -11.26
N SER A 90 -3.76 5.19 -10.76
CA SER A 90 -2.89 4.42 -9.89
C SER A 90 -3.06 4.84 -8.42
N VAL A 91 -3.04 3.87 -7.51
CA VAL A 91 -2.93 4.10 -6.06
C VAL A 91 -1.65 3.47 -5.54
N ILE A 92 -0.93 4.21 -4.71
CA ILE A 92 0.35 3.82 -4.13
C ILE A 92 0.22 3.87 -2.63
N MET A 93 0.64 2.80 -1.96
CA MET A 93 0.65 2.69 -0.52
C MET A 93 2.06 2.34 -0.04
N ILE A 94 2.65 3.22 0.76
CA ILE A 94 4.01 3.08 1.28
C ILE A 94 3.94 3.04 2.79
N HIS A 95 4.55 2.02 3.38
CA HIS A 95 4.62 1.85 4.83
C HIS A 95 6.06 1.67 5.29
N TYR A 96 6.47 2.47 6.25
CA TYR A 96 7.76 2.38 6.91
C TYR A 96 7.55 2.05 8.38
N ALA A 97 8.24 1.02 8.87
CA ALA A 97 8.29 0.69 10.28
C ALA A 97 9.74 0.72 10.77
N GLY A 98 9.98 1.48 11.82
CA GLY A 98 11.25 1.53 12.53
C GLY A 98 11.60 2.92 13.04
N HIS A 99 12.84 3.08 13.50
CA HIS A 99 13.29 4.33 14.12
C HIS A 99 13.24 5.52 13.16
N GLY A 100 12.76 6.65 13.66
CA GLY A 100 12.84 7.94 12.98
C GLY A 100 14.08 8.72 13.43
N GLY A 101 14.82 9.29 12.48
CA GLY A 101 15.92 10.22 12.77
C GLY A 101 15.53 11.65 12.42
N LEU A 102 15.91 12.63 13.25
CA LEU A 102 15.87 14.04 12.87
C LEU A 102 17.02 14.31 11.92
N ASN A 103 16.73 14.43 10.62
CA ASN A 103 17.71 14.96 9.68
C ASN A 103 17.78 16.48 9.83
N TYR A 104 18.85 16.97 10.46
CA TYR A 104 19.30 18.34 10.20
C TYR A 104 19.85 18.38 8.77
N VAL A 105 19.14 19.06 7.89
CA VAL A 105 19.68 19.44 6.58
C VAL A 105 20.76 20.49 6.86
N LEU A 106 22.03 20.12 6.67
CA LEU A 106 23.16 21.06 6.59
C LEU A 106 23.23 21.66 5.18
#